data_AF-A0A7K0XEL3-F1
#
_entry.id   AF-A0A7K0XEL3-F1
#
_cell.length_a   1.000
_cell.length_b   1.000
_cell.length_c   1.000
_cell.angle_alpha   90.00
_cell.angle_beta   90.00
_cell.angle_gamma   90.00
#
_symmetry.space_group_name_H-M   'P 1'
#
loop_
_entity.id
_entity.type
_entity.pdbx_description
1 polymer ?
#
loop_
_entity_poly.entity_id
_entity_poly.type
_entity_poly.pdbx_seq_one_letter_code
_entity_poly.pdbx_strand_id
1 'polypeptide(L)'
;MTSRESASGDEAAASSLDAVPIAIPGSASFPRRVRRPLDLARFVVAILLTASIVLVAWFATSTAAGLGTDLSTGAQLLPSLIVLALNIIGGIGTLGLPIAASIALVVRRRLRQLFDALVALLVTIVVLTIATNVISSLDSPRLLAALAGSAGPGGTATAPILGGLIAFITVARLMGRRPWNVLSILVIGSLVTVAVINSGIALAGVGVSISIGWAIGLICRYALGTPTTRPSADEIIAALSRGGFTIESLAAE
;
A
#
# COMPACT_ATOMS: atom_id res chain seq x y z
N MET A 1 -0.52 79.49 39.13
CA MET A 1 -1.93 79.12 38.90
C MET A 1 -2.07 78.78 37.42
N THR A 2 -2.79 77.70 37.09
CA THR A 2 -3.07 77.09 35.77
C THR A 2 -2.11 76.03 35.21
N SER A 3 -2.65 74.80 35.23
CA SER A 3 -2.70 73.83 34.13
C SER A 3 -1.47 72.98 33.81
N ARG A 4 -1.40 71.78 34.42
CA ARG A 4 -0.90 70.54 33.78
C ARG A 4 -1.19 69.30 34.63
N GLU A 5 -2.46 68.97 34.81
CA GLU A 5 -2.82 67.74 35.53
C GLU A 5 -4.17 67.19 35.05
N SER A 6 -4.26 66.78 33.79
CA SER A 6 -5.41 65.96 33.33
C SER A 6 -5.14 65.11 32.08
N ALA A 7 -3.88 64.81 31.74
CA ALA A 7 -3.56 64.03 30.54
C ALA A 7 -3.03 62.61 30.81
N SER A 8 -2.66 62.27 32.05
CA SER A 8 -2.12 60.93 32.37
C SER A 8 -3.18 59.91 32.81
N GLY A 9 -4.43 60.34 33.03
CA GLY A 9 -5.51 59.47 33.49
C GLY A 9 -6.25 58.73 32.37
N ASP A 10 -6.16 59.22 31.13
CA ASP A 10 -6.91 58.65 29.98
C ASP A 10 -6.09 57.59 29.22
N GLU A 11 -4.75 57.68 29.26
CA GLU A 11 -3.85 56.70 28.66
C GLU A 11 -3.78 55.38 29.45
N ALA A 12 -4.00 55.44 30.76
CA ALA A 12 -4.00 54.25 31.63
C ALA A 12 -5.30 53.44 31.56
N ALA A 13 -6.40 54.03 31.07
CA ALA A 13 -7.67 53.34 30.84
C ALA A 13 -7.70 52.55 29.52
N ALA A 14 -6.78 52.85 28.58
CA ALA A 14 -6.68 52.16 27.30
C ALA A 14 -5.80 50.89 27.36
N SER A 15 -5.01 50.68 28.42
CA SER A 15 -4.14 49.50 28.56
C SER A 15 -4.79 48.31 29.28
N SER A 16 -6.06 48.46 29.70
CA SER A 16 -6.85 47.42 30.37
C SER A 16 -8.06 47.02 29.54
N LEU A 17 -7.91 46.93 28.22
CA LEU A 17 -8.72 45.99 27.47
C LEU A 17 -8.17 44.62 27.81
N ASP A 18 -8.78 44.04 28.86
CA ASP A 18 -8.73 42.63 29.18
C ASP A 18 -8.51 41.84 27.90
N ALA A 19 -7.36 41.18 27.80
CA ALA A 19 -7.18 40.09 26.87
C ALA A 19 -8.16 39.00 27.34
N VAL A 20 -9.43 39.17 26.98
CA VAL A 20 -10.45 38.16 27.11
C VAL A 20 -9.83 36.93 26.46
N PRO A 21 -9.59 35.84 27.22
CA PRO A 21 -9.16 34.62 26.59
C PRO A 21 -10.32 34.21 25.70
N ILE A 22 -10.19 34.46 24.39
CA ILE A 22 -11.13 34.00 23.38
C ILE A 22 -11.02 32.48 23.42
N ALA A 23 -11.84 31.87 24.28
CA ALA A 23 -12.05 30.45 24.29
C ALA A 23 -12.68 30.13 22.94
N ILE A 24 -11.89 29.63 22.00
CA ILE A 24 -12.36 29.16 20.70
C ILE A 24 -13.30 27.98 20.98
N PRO A 25 -14.64 28.14 20.90
CA PRO A 25 -15.56 27.06 21.14
C PRO A 25 -15.51 26.18 19.89
N GLY A 26 -14.87 25.02 20.03
CA GLY A 26 -14.64 24.10 18.93
C GLY A 26 -13.29 24.30 18.26
N SER A 27 -12.23 23.80 18.90
CA SER A 27 -11.18 23.14 18.11
C SER A 27 -11.87 21.97 17.41
N ALA A 28 -12.49 22.25 16.26
CA ALA A 28 -13.03 21.23 15.37
C ALA A 28 -11.84 20.36 15.01
N SER A 29 -11.67 19.27 15.77
CA SER A 29 -10.65 18.28 15.55
C SER A 29 -11.06 17.58 14.26
N PHE A 30 -10.70 18.19 13.13
CA PHE A 30 -10.91 17.58 11.84
C PHE A 30 -10.34 16.18 11.92
N PRO A 31 -11.12 15.14 11.62
CA PRO A 31 -10.64 13.77 11.69
C PRO A 31 -9.34 13.70 10.90
N ARG A 32 -8.23 13.41 11.57
CA ARG A 32 -6.87 13.45 11.02
C ARG A 32 -6.66 12.45 9.87
N ARG A 33 -7.69 11.66 9.55
CA ARG A 33 -7.75 10.59 8.55
C ARG A 33 -9.16 10.47 7.97
N VAL A 34 -9.29 10.58 6.65
CA VAL A 34 -10.52 10.26 5.91
C VAL A 34 -10.32 8.94 5.18
N ARG A 35 -11.28 8.03 5.32
CA ARG A 35 -11.30 6.74 4.62
C ARG A 35 -11.59 7.01 3.14
N ARG A 36 -10.70 6.59 2.23
CA ARG A 36 -10.92 6.77 0.79
C ARG A 36 -11.85 5.67 0.27
N PRO A 37 -13.11 5.97 -0.12
CA PRO A 37 -14.04 4.94 -0.60
C PRO A 37 -13.53 4.24 -1.87
N LEU A 38 -12.71 4.94 -2.67
CA LEU A 38 -12.06 4.40 -3.84
C LEU A 38 -11.14 3.20 -3.53
N ASP A 39 -10.48 3.17 -2.37
CA ASP A 39 -9.64 2.04 -1.99
C ASP A 39 -10.48 0.81 -1.63
N LEU A 40 -11.69 1.02 -1.07
CA LEU A 40 -12.66 -0.05 -0.82
C LEU A 40 -13.26 -0.58 -2.13
N ALA A 41 -13.61 0.30 -3.07
CA ALA A 41 -14.08 -0.12 -4.39
C ALA A 41 -13.02 -0.96 -5.12
N ARG A 42 -11.75 -0.52 -5.09
CA ARG A 42 -10.62 -1.29 -5.65
C ARG A 42 -10.41 -2.62 -4.93
N PHE A 43 -10.63 -2.66 -3.61
CA PHE A 43 -10.56 -3.90 -2.85
C PHE A 43 -11.62 -4.89 -3.31
N VAL A 44 -12.88 -4.45 -3.50
CA VAL A 44 -13.94 -5.30 -4.05
C VAL A 44 -13.56 -5.81 -5.44
N VAL A 45 -13.02 -4.95 -6.31
CA VAL A 45 -12.51 -5.36 -7.62
C VAL A 45 -11.38 -6.38 -7.49
N ALA A 46 -10.46 -6.21 -6.55
CA ALA A 46 -9.39 -7.16 -6.30
C ALA A 46 -9.93 -8.54 -5.89
N ILE A 47 -10.92 -8.58 -5.01
CA ILE A 47 -11.58 -9.83 -4.59
C ILE A 47 -12.33 -10.48 -5.76
N LEU A 48 -13.08 -9.71 -6.55
CA LEU A 48 -13.75 -10.22 -7.74
C LEU A 48 -12.76 -10.77 -8.77
N LEU A 49 -11.61 -10.10 -8.94
CA LEU A 49 -10.53 -10.56 -9.81
C LEU A 49 -9.95 -11.89 -9.30
N THR A 50 -9.65 -12.00 -7.99
CA THR A 50 -9.19 -13.26 -7.39
C THR A 50 -10.19 -14.39 -7.63
N ALA A 51 -11.48 -14.16 -7.34
CA ALA A 51 -12.53 -15.14 -7.56
C ALA A 51 -12.66 -15.55 -9.03
N SER A 52 -12.54 -14.59 -9.94
CA SER A 52 -12.59 -14.84 -11.39
C SER A 52 -11.41 -15.69 -11.86
N ILE A 53 -10.20 -15.43 -11.38
CA ILE A 53 -9.00 -16.22 -11.72
C ILE A 53 -9.18 -17.66 -11.23
N VAL A 54 -9.63 -17.86 -9.99
CA VAL A 54 -9.88 -19.19 -9.43
C VAL A 54 -10.95 -19.92 -10.23
N LEU A 55 -12.07 -19.24 -10.54
CA LEU A 55 -13.18 -19.81 -11.29
C LEU A 55 -12.74 -20.26 -12.69
N VAL A 56 -12.05 -19.40 -13.43
CA VAL A 56 -11.54 -19.70 -14.78
C VAL A 56 -10.53 -20.84 -14.71
N ALA A 57 -9.60 -20.83 -13.76
CA ALA A 57 -8.60 -21.89 -13.62
C ALA A 57 -9.24 -23.25 -13.27
N TRP A 58 -10.28 -23.24 -12.45
CA TRP A 58 -11.01 -24.46 -12.07
C TRP A 58 -11.88 -25.01 -13.21
N PHE A 59 -12.59 -24.15 -13.95
CA PHE A 59 -13.40 -24.59 -15.09
C PHE A 59 -12.52 -25.00 -16.28
N ALA A 60 -11.49 -24.23 -16.58
CA ALA A 60 -10.61 -24.41 -17.73
C ALA A 60 -9.24 -24.99 -17.32
N THR A 61 -9.21 -25.98 -16.42
CA THR A 61 -7.96 -26.56 -15.89
C THR A 61 -7.05 -27.09 -16.99
N SER A 62 -7.59 -27.73 -18.02
CA SER A 62 -6.82 -28.19 -19.19
C SER A 62 -6.19 -27.02 -19.96
N THR A 63 -6.92 -25.91 -20.11
CA THR A 63 -6.40 -24.68 -20.75
C THR A 63 -5.35 -24.00 -19.88
N ALA A 64 -5.54 -23.96 -18.56
CA ALA A 64 -4.57 -23.41 -17.62
C ALA A 64 -3.26 -24.23 -17.60
N ALA A 65 -3.37 -25.55 -17.68
CA ALA A 65 -2.23 -26.45 -17.84
C ALA A 65 -1.53 -26.22 -19.19
N GLY A 66 -2.31 -26.09 -20.28
CA GLY A 66 -1.81 -25.76 -21.62
C GLY A 66 -1.05 -24.43 -21.66
N LEU A 67 -1.59 -23.38 -21.04
CA LEU A 67 -0.89 -22.10 -20.91
C LEU A 67 0.41 -22.23 -20.12
N GLY A 68 0.44 -23.08 -19.09
CA GLY A 68 1.66 -23.38 -18.33
C GLY A 68 2.72 -24.08 -19.20
N THR A 69 2.32 -25.07 -20.00
CA THR A 69 3.21 -25.74 -20.95
C THR A 69 3.73 -24.76 -21.99
N ASP A 70 2.88 -23.93 -22.58
CA ASP A 70 3.27 -22.96 -23.60
C ASP A 70 4.25 -21.91 -23.04
N LEU A 71 4.01 -21.40 -21.83
CA LEU A 71 4.91 -20.44 -21.18
C LEU A 71 6.24 -21.08 -20.81
N SER A 72 6.24 -22.32 -20.30
CA SER A 72 7.49 -23.02 -19.96
C SER A 72 8.32 -23.34 -21.21
N THR A 73 7.69 -23.81 -22.30
CA THR A 73 8.36 -24.02 -23.59
C THR A 73 8.87 -22.71 -24.16
N GLY A 74 8.05 -21.66 -24.16
CA GLY A 74 8.47 -20.33 -24.60
C GLY A 74 9.63 -19.77 -23.78
N ALA A 75 9.63 -20.03 -22.47
CA ALA A 75 10.69 -19.57 -21.59
C ALA A 75 11.99 -20.37 -21.73
N GLN A 76 11.95 -21.63 -22.18
CA GLN A 76 13.14 -22.39 -22.55
C GLN A 76 13.85 -21.81 -23.78
N LEU A 77 13.16 -21.00 -24.60
CA LEU A 77 13.76 -20.27 -25.72
C LEU A 77 14.51 -19.01 -25.27
N LEU A 78 14.37 -18.58 -24.02
CA LEU A 78 15.11 -17.43 -23.51
C LEU A 78 16.60 -17.77 -23.42
N PRO A 79 17.49 -16.89 -23.91
CA PRO A 79 18.93 -17.03 -23.68
C PRO A 79 19.23 -17.18 -22.19
N SER A 80 20.16 -18.07 -21.85
CA SER A 80 20.56 -18.34 -20.46
C SER A 80 20.96 -17.06 -19.70
N LEU A 81 21.56 -16.09 -20.40
CA LEU A 81 21.92 -14.79 -19.84
C LEU A 81 20.70 -13.97 -19.39
N ILE A 82 19.58 -14.04 -20.11
CA ILE A 82 18.33 -13.36 -19.72
C ILE A 82 17.75 -14.02 -18.48
N VAL A 83 17.68 -15.36 -18.45
CA VAL A 83 17.19 -16.11 -17.30
C VAL A 83 18.04 -15.82 -16.06
N LEU A 84 19.37 -15.76 -16.22
CA LEU A 84 20.30 -15.37 -15.15
C LEU A 84 20.01 -13.94 -14.67
N ALA A 85 19.86 -12.97 -15.58
CA ALA A 85 19.55 -11.60 -15.22
C ALA A 85 18.22 -11.50 -14.45
N LEU A 86 17.18 -12.19 -14.89
CA LEU A 86 15.88 -12.23 -14.20
C LEU A 86 15.99 -12.87 -12.81
N ASN A 87 16.77 -13.95 -12.66
CA ASN A 87 17.02 -14.56 -11.35
C ASN A 87 17.78 -13.61 -10.42
N ILE A 88 18.79 -12.90 -10.93
CA ILE A 88 19.54 -11.90 -10.15
C ILE A 88 18.61 -10.75 -9.73
N ILE A 89 17.84 -10.19 -10.67
CA ILE A 89 16.92 -9.07 -10.39
C ILE A 89 15.82 -9.51 -9.42
N GLY A 90 15.21 -10.68 -9.64
CA GLY A 90 14.17 -11.22 -8.76
C GLY A 90 14.72 -11.54 -7.37
N GLY A 91 15.86 -12.24 -7.29
CA GLY A 91 16.51 -12.64 -6.05
C GLY A 91 16.97 -11.45 -5.22
N ILE A 92 17.77 -10.55 -5.80
CA ILE A 92 18.21 -9.32 -5.11
C ILE A 92 17.00 -8.43 -4.83
N GLY A 93 16.11 -8.26 -5.79
CA GLY A 93 14.94 -7.40 -5.69
C GLY A 93 13.98 -7.80 -4.57
N THR A 94 13.86 -9.09 -4.28
CA THR A 94 12.97 -9.60 -3.22
C THR A 94 13.27 -9.00 -1.85
N LEU A 95 14.55 -8.83 -1.52
CA LEU A 95 14.96 -8.21 -0.25
C LEU A 95 15.41 -6.75 -0.46
N GLY A 96 16.12 -6.50 -1.54
CA GLY A 96 16.68 -5.19 -1.88
C GLY A 96 15.60 -4.14 -2.07
N LEU A 97 14.45 -4.46 -2.69
CA LEU A 97 13.38 -3.49 -2.88
C LEU A 97 12.73 -3.07 -1.56
N PRO A 98 12.28 -3.98 -0.68
CA PRO A 98 11.80 -3.61 0.65
C PRO A 98 12.84 -2.86 1.48
N ILE A 99 14.10 -3.30 1.49
CA ILE A 99 15.17 -2.66 2.27
C ILE A 99 15.42 -1.23 1.77
N ALA A 100 15.60 -1.05 0.46
CA ALA A 100 15.84 0.27 -0.12
C ALA A 100 14.65 1.21 0.11
N ALA A 101 13.42 0.73 -0.07
CA ALA A 101 12.21 1.49 0.20
C ALA A 101 12.08 1.84 1.68
N SER A 102 12.50 0.93 2.58
CA SER A 102 12.51 1.17 4.03
C SER A 102 13.47 2.30 4.39
N ILE A 103 14.69 2.27 3.89
CA ILE A 103 15.68 3.35 4.06
C ILE A 103 15.10 4.66 3.53
N ALA A 104 14.51 4.66 2.34
CA ALA A 104 13.93 5.86 1.74
C ALA A 104 12.75 6.42 2.56
N LEU A 105 11.93 5.57 3.18
CA LEU A 105 10.84 5.98 4.06
C LEU A 105 11.36 6.52 5.39
N VAL A 106 12.40 5.91 5.98
CA VAL A 106 13.06 6.37 7.20
C VAL A 106 13.68 7.75 7.00
N VAL A 107 14.45 7.95 5.93
CA VAL A 107 15.08 9.24 5.58
C VAL A 107 14.01 10.34 5.41
N ARG A 108 12.85 9.99 4.84
CA ARG A 108 11.72 10.92 4.67
C ARG A 108 10.86 11.09 5.93
N ARG A 109 11.27 10.53 7.07
CA ARG A 109 10.54 10.52 8.36
C ARG A 109 9.13 9.93 8.27
N ARG A 110 8.91 8.97 7.37
CA ARG A 110 7.62 8.29 7.13
C ARG A 110 7.56 6.92 7.82
N LEU A 111 7.99 6.86 9.09
CA LEU A 111 8.11 5.60 9.85
C LEU A 111 6.78 4.84 9.99
N ARG A 112 5.67 5.56 10.18
CA ARG A 112 4.34 4.92 10.23
C ARG A 112 4.01 4.22 8.91
N GLN A 113 4.27 4.88 7.78
CA GLN A 113 4.03 4.29 6.46
C GLN A 113 4.92 3.06 6.21
N LEU A 114 6.15 3.08 6.74
CA LEU A 114 7.03 1.91 6.69
C LEU A 114 6.44 0.75 7.50
N PHE A 115 6.06 1.00 8.75
CA PHE A 115 5.46 -0.03 9.60
C PHE A 115 4.21 -0.63 8.97
N ASP A 116 3.31 0.22 8.47
CA ASP A 116 2.10 -0.18 7.75
C ASP A 116 2.42 -1.08 6.55
N ALA A 117 3.47 -0.75 5.78
CA ALA A 117 3.87 -1.52 4.62
C ALA A 117 4.49 -2.87 4.99
N LEU A 118 5.30 -2.92 6.05
CA LEU A 118 5.89 -4.16 6.55
C LEU A 118 4.83 -5.09 7.15
N VAL A 119 3.85 -4.54 7.88
CA VAL A 119 2.71 -5.31 8.38
C VAL A 119 1.90 -5.88 7.21
N ALA A 120 1.59 -5.08 6.18
CA ALA A 120 0.87 -5.57 5.01
C ALA A 120 1.65 -6.67 4.26
N LEU A 121 2.97 -6.52 4.13
CA LEU A 121 3.86 -7.54 3.57
C LEU A 121 3.74 -8.85 4.35
N LEU A 122 3.96 -8.79 5.67
CA LEU A 122 3.95 -9.95 6.55
C LEU A 122 2.58 -10.64 6.58
N VAL A 123 1.50 -9.87 6.76
CA VAL A 123 0.13 -10.39 6.76
C VAL A 123 -0.18 -11.10 5.45
N THR A 124 0.23 -10.54 4.32
CA THR A 124 0.00 -11.18 3.01
C THR A 124 0.77 -12.48 2.87
N ILE A 125 2.05 -12.52 3.30
CA ILE A 125 2.84 -13.75 3.28
C ILE A 125 2.17 -14.83 4.12
N VAL A 126 1.71 -14.49 5.32
CA VAL A 126 1.01 -15.42 6.22
C VAL A 126 -0.29 -15.91 5.58
N VAL A 127 -1.13 -15.00 5.07
CA VAL A 127 -2.41 -15.35 4.43
C VAL A 127 -2.21 -16.28 3.24
N LEU A 128 -1.24 -16.01 2.36
CA LEU A 128 -0.97 -16.87 1.19
C LEU A 128 -0.34 -18.20 1.57
N THR A 129 0.49 -18.23 2.62
CA THR A 129 1.02 -19.49 3.16
C THR A 129 -0.09 -20.37 3.72
N ILE A 130 -0.99 -19.78 4.52
CA ILE A 130 -2.18 -20.47 5.04
C ILE A 130 -3.06 -20.94 3.88
N ALA A 131 -3.31 -20.08 2.88
CA ALA A 131 -4.11 -20.44 1.72
C ALA A 131 -3.52 -21.65 0.99
N THR A 132 -2.21 -21.69 0.78
CA THR A 132 -1.52 -22.84 0.19
C THR A 132 -1.76 -24.10 1.01
N ASN A 133 -1.55 -24.04 2.33
CA ASN A 133 -1.75 -25.19 3.20
C ASN A 133 -3.19 -25.70 3.20
N VAL A 134 -4.16 -24.77 3.23
CA VAL A 134 -5.59 -25.10 3.15
C VAL A 134 -5.89 -25.77 1.81
N ILE A 135 -5.45 -25.20 0.69
CA ILE A 135 -5.66 -25.77 -0.65
C ILE A 135 -5.04 -27.17 -0.77
N SER A 136 -3.84 -27.36 -0.22
CA SER A 136 -3.15 -28.66 -0.21
C SER A 136 -3.83 -29.69 0.70
N SER A 137 -4.56 -29.26 1.72
CA SER A 137 -5.34 -30.14 2.60
C SER A 137 -6.75 -30.45 2.09
N LEU A 138 -7.24 -29.74 1.07
CA LEU A 138 -8.53 -30.01 0.47
C LEU A 138 -8.44 -31.27 -0.41
N ASP A 139 -9.42 -32.17 -0.31
CA ASP A 139 -9.61 -33.33 -1.19
C ASP A 139 -10.10 -32.93 -2.60
N SER A 140 -9.53 -31.87 -3.18
CA SER A 140 -9.86 -31.36 -4.51
C SER A 140 -8.61 -31.33 -5.41
N PRO A 141 -8.26 -32.47 -6.02
CA PRO A 141 -7.09 -32.56 -6.92
C PRO A 141 -7.20 -31.61 -8.11
N ARG A 142 -8.43 -31.28 -8.53
CA ARG A 142 -8.69 -30.33 -9.62
C ARG A 142 -8.32 -28.89 -9.24
N LEU A 143 -8.65 -28.45 -8.03
CA LEU A 143 -8.29 -27.11 -7.56
C LEU A 143 -6.77 -26.98 -7.35
N LEU A 144 -6.16 -28.03 -6.77
CA LEU A 144 -4.72 -28.09 -6.57
C LEU A 144 -3.98 -28.06 -7.91
N ALA A 145 -4.39 -28.87 -8.89
CA ALA A 145 -3.83 -28.83 -10.24
C ALA A 145 -4.03 -27.47 -10.94
N ALA A 146 -5.19 -26.84 -10.75
CA ALA A 146 -5.48 -25.54 -11.36
C ALA A 146 -4.59 -24.40 -10.84
N LEU A 147 -4.23 -24.42 -9.55
CA LEU A 147 -3.47 -23.35 -8.90
C LEU A 147 -1.98 -23.66 -8.76
N ALA A 148 -1.62 -24.91 -8.49
CA ALA A 148 -0.25 -25.37 -8.31
C ALA A 148 0.30 -26.11 -9.54
N GLY A 149 -0.42 -26.17 -10.65
CA GLY A 149 0.05 -26.75 -11.92
C GLY A 149 0.26 -28.28 -11.92
N SER A 150 0.14 -28.92 -10.76
CA SER A 150 0.29 -30.36 -10.57
C SER A 150 -0.66 -30.80 -9.44
N ALA A 151 -1.14 -32.04 -9.49
CA ALA A 151 -1.98 -32.62 -8.43
C ALA A 151 -1.16 -33.32 -7.32
N GLY A 152 0.17 -33.14 -7.33
CA GLY A 152 1.09 -33.88 -6.47
C GLY A 152 1.22 -33.27 -5.07
N PRO A 153 1.51 -34.08 -4.03
CA PRO A 153 1.88 -33.58 -2.71
C PRO A 153 3.17 -32.75 -2.82
N GLY A 154 3.09 -31.45 -2.53
CA GLY A 154 4.24 -30.52 -2.62
C GLY A 154 4.07 -29.37 -3.62
N GLY A 155 2.99 -29.37 -4.41
CA GLY A 155 2.65 -28.23 -5.28
C GLY A 155 2.34 -26.96 -4.47
N THR A 156 2.97 -25.84 -4.83
CA THR A 156 2.72 -24.53 -4.22
C THR A 156 1.57 -23.82 -4.96
N ALA A 157 0.38 -23.78 -4.34
CA ALA A 157 -0.80 -23.18 -4.97
C ALA A 157 -0.74 -21.64 -5.08
N THR A 158 0.09 -20.99 -4.27
CA THR A 158 0.29 -19.54 -4.29
C THR A 158 1.77 -19.19 -4.13
N ALA A 159 2.10 -17.91 -4.36
CA ALA A 159 3.43 -17.32 -4.24
C ALA A 159 3.43 -16.25 -3.12
N PRO A 160 3.60 -16.65 -1.84
CA PRO A 160 3.51 -15.74 -0.69
C PRO A 160 4.44 -14.54 -0.77
N ILE A 161 5.69 -14.74 -1.21
CA ILE A 161 6.71 -13.69 -1.32
C ILE A 161 6.27 -12.63 -2.35
N LEU A 162 5.80 -13.07 -3.53
CA LEU A 162 5.34 -12.18 -4.59
C LEU A 162 4.13 -11.36 -4.13
N GLY A 163 3.13 -12.00 -3.53
CA GLY A 163 1.97 -11.32 -2.98
C GLY A 163 2.35 -10.32 -1.89
N GLY A 164 3.25 -10.70 -0.98
CA GLY A 164 3.78 -9.84 0.07
C GLY A 164 4.43 -8.58 -0.48
N LEU A 165 5.28 -8.71 -1.51
CA LEU A 165 5.91 -7.57 -2.17
C LEU A 165 4.88 -6.64 -2.82
N ILE A 166 3.83 -7.18 -3.42
CA ILE A 166 2.75 -6.36 -4.00
C ILE A 166 1.99 -5.61 -2.93
N ALA A 167 1.69 -6.24 -1.79
CA ALA A 167 1.08 -5.57 -0.65
C ALA A 167 1.99 -4.44 -0.13
N PHE A 168 3.30 -4.70 0.02
CA PHE A 168 4.29 -3.71 0.41
C PHE A 168 4.34 -2.54 -0.57
N ILE A 169 4.53 -2.81 -1.87
CA ILE A 169 4.60 -1.80 -2.94
C ILE A 169 3.34 -0.95 -2.96
N THR A 170 2.18 -1.59 -2.74
CA THR A 170 0.90 -0.93 -2.57
C THR A 170 0.96 -0.02 -1.35
N VAL A 171 1.15 -0.49 -0.13
CA VAL A 171 1.11 0.39 1.06
C VAL A 171 2.21 1.47 1.06
N ALA A 172 3.42 1.14 0.62
CA ALA A 172 4.56 2.06 0.48
C ALA A 172 4.37 3.10 -0.65
N ARG A 173 3.40 2.92 -1.55
CA ARG A 173 3.09 3.82 -2.69
C ARG A 173 4.26 4.00 -3.65
N LEU A 174 4.98 2.93 -3.94
CA LEU A 174 6.18 2.97 -4.78
C LEU A 174 5.86 3.29 -6.25
N MET A 175 4.66 2.94 -6.73
CA MET A 175 4.26 3.17 -8.13
C MET A 175 4.11 4.64 -8.55
N GLY A 176 3.94 5.57 -7.60
CA GLY A 176 3.73 6.98 -7.92
C GLY A 176 5.01 7.80 -8.09
N ARG A 177 6.20 7.18 -8.00
CA ARG A 177 7.48 7.92 -7.95
C ARG A 177 8.57 7.20 -8.74
N ARG A 178 9.27 7.92 -9.61
CA ARG A 178 10.54 7.43 -10.19
C ARG A 178 11.66 7.53 -9.15
N PRO A 179 12.63 6.59 -9.12
CA PRO A 179 12.75 5.39 -9.95
C PRO A 179 11.96 4.16 -9.42
N TRP A 180 11.29 4.30 -8.28
CA TRP A 180 10.64 3.19 -7.55
C TRP A 180 9.63 2.40 -8.38
N ASN A 181 8.90 3.06 -9.27
CA ASN A 181 7.97 2.39 -10.18
C ASN A 181 8.69 1.40 -11.11
N VAL A 182 9.79 1.81 -11.75
CA VAL A 182 10.58 0.98 -12.66
C VAL A 182 11.22 -0.18 -11.91
N LEU A 183 11.85 0.09 -10.77
CA LEU A 183 12.44 -0.94 -9.90
C LEU A 183 11.38 -1.98 -9.49
N SER A 184 10.20 -1.53 -9.07
CA SER A 184 9.11 -2.43 -8.67
C SER A 184 8.61 -3.29 -9.83
N ILE A 185 8.43 -2.71 -11.01
CA ILE A 185 8.00 -3.45 -12.20
C ILE A 185 9.06 -4.47 -12.62
N LEU A 186 10.34 -4.09 -12.60
CA LEU A 186 11.44 -5.01 -12.92
C LEU A 186 11.50 -6.18 -11.94
N VAL A 187 11.39 -5.93 -10.64
CA VAL A 187 11.42 -6.98 -9.62
C VAL A 187 10.20 -7.88 -9.72
N ILE A 188 8.98 -7.33 -9.80
CA ILE A 188 7.75 -8.11 -9.94
C ILE A 188 7.78 -8.93 -11.23
N GLY A 189 8.12 -8.30 -12.37
CA GLY A 189 8.20 -8.99 -13.66
C GLY A 189 9.22 -10.11 -13.64
N SER A 190 10.39 -9.88 -13.05
CA SER A 190 11.41 -10.91 -12.87
C SER A 190 10.92 -12.06 -12.01
N LEU A 191 10.25 -11.78 -10.88
CA LEU A 191 9.71 -12.81 -10.01
C LEU A 191 8.59 -13.62 -10.65
N VAL A 192 7.70 -12.98 -11.41
CA VAL A 192 6.65 -13.67 -12.17
C VAL A 192 7.27 -14.60 -13.21
N THR A 193 8.22 -14.10 -13.99
CA THR A 193 8.89 -14.92 -15.01
C THR A 193 9.67 -16.07 -14.39
N VAL A 194 10.46 -15.81 -13.34
CA VAL A 194 11.20 -16.87 -12.62
C VAL A 194 10.25 -17.87 -11.98
N ALA A 195 9.11 -17.42 -11.44
CA ALA A 195 8.11 -18.34 -10.90
C ALA A 195 7.58 -19.29 -11.97
N VAL A 196 7.25 -18.78 -13.16
CA VAL A 196 6.79 -19.61 -14.27
C VAL A 196 7.87 -20.58 -14.75
N ILE A 197 9.14 -20.17 -14.79
CA ILE A 197 10.25 -21.00 -15.29
C ILE A 197 10.62 -22.10 -14.29
N ASN A 198 10.79 -21.73 -13.01
CA ASN A 198 11.45 -22.57 -12.02
C ASN A 198 10.49 -23.21 -11.01
N SER A 199 9.35 -22.57 -10.71
CA SER A 199 8.71 -22.77 -9.40
C SER A 199 7.55 -23.75 -9.35
N GLY A 200 7.17 -24.38 -10.47
CA GLY A 200 6.08 -25.35 -10.48
C GLY A 200 4.72 -24.79 -10.03
N ILE A 201 4.55 -23.46 -10.01
CA ILE A 201 3.27 -22.79 -9.70
C ILE A 201 2.54 -22.53 -11.02
N ALA A 202 1.23 -22.76 -11.07
CA ALA A 202 0.45 -22.39 -12.25
C ALA A 202 0.34 -20.87 -12.39
N LEU A 203 0.16 -20.40 -13.63
CA LEU A 203 -0.08 -18.97 -13.90
C LEU A 203 -1.27 -18.41 -13.10
N ALA A 204 -2.29 -19.25 -12.88
CA ALA A 204 -3.42 -18.92 -12.02
C ALA A 204 -3.01 -18.69 -10.56
N GLY A 205 -2.15 -19.55 -9.98
CA GLY A 205 -1.61 -19.37 -8.64
C GLY A 205 -0.80 -18.08 -8.48
N VAL A 206 -0.02 -17.72 -9.51
CA VAL A 206 0.68 -16.42 -9.57
C VAL A 206 -0.34 -15.28 -9.59
N GLY A 207 -1.36 -15.34 -10.47
CA GLY A 207 -2.41 -14.32 -10.57
C GLY A 207 -3.22 -14.14 -9.28
N VAL A 208 -3.56 -15.24 -8.60
CA VAL A 208 -4.22 -15.24 -7.29
C VAL A 208 -3.34 -14.56 -6.24
N SER A 209 -2.04 -14.82 -6.25
CA SER A 209 -1.10 -14.22 -5.29
C SER A 209 -0.95 -12.72 -5.49
N ILE A 210 -0.89 -12.28 -6.76
CA ILE A 210 -0.83 -10.87 -7.15
C ILE A 210 -2.10 -10.14 -6.69
N SER A 211 -3.27 -10.70 -7.00
CA SER A 211 -4.57 -10.10 -6.69
C SER A 211 -4.84 -10.06 -5.17
N ILE A 212 -4.51 -11.12 -4.43
CA ILE A 212 -4.61 -11.13 -2.96
C ILE A 212 -3.64 -10.12 -2.33
N GLY A 213 -2.38 -10.05 -2.78
CA GLY A 213 -1.44 -9.07 -2.27
C GLY A 213 -1.89 -7.63 -2.53
N TRP A 214 -2.48 -7.38 -3.70
CA TRP A 214 -3.10 -6.08 -4.00
C TRP A 214 -4.31 -5.80 -3.11
N ALA A 215 -5.20 -6.77 -2.91
CA ALA A 215 -6.36 -6.65 -2.02
C ALA A 215 -5.94 -6.33 -0.58
N ILE A 216 -4.99 -7.07 -0.02
CA ILE A 216 -4.49 -6.84 1.34
C ILE A 216 -3.82 -5.46 1.44
N GLY A 217 -3.04 -5.05 0.43
CA GLY A 217 -2.47 -3.71 0.39
C GLY A 217 -3.53 -2.59 0.37
N LEU A 218 -4.64 -2.79 -0.34
CA LEU A 218 -5.75 -1.83 -0.42
C LEU A 218 -6.55 -1.76 0.88
N ILE A 219 -6.88 -2.91 1.48
CA ILE A 219 -7.63 -2.92 2.75
C ILE A 219 -6.78 -2.35 3.89
N CYS A 220 -5.46 -2.61 3.91
CA CYS A 220 -4.54 -1.96 4.83
C CYS A 220 -4.56 -0.43 4.64
N ARG A 221 -4.46 0.07 3.41
CA ARG A 221 -4.56 1.52 3.13
C ARG A 221 -5.89 2.12 3.58
N TYR A 222 -6.99 1.41 3.38
CA TYR A 222 -8.32 1.84 3.81
C TYR A 222 -8.45 1.87 5.34
N ALA A 223 -8.02 0.82 6.02
CA ALA A 223 -8.11 0.68 7.48
C ALA A 223 -7.20 1.68 8.20
N LEU A 224 -5.97 1.85 7.71
CA LEU A 224 -4.98 2.74 8.31
C LEU A 224 -5.24 4.20 7.95
N GLY A 225 -5.95 4.48 6.86
CA GLY A 225 -6.35 5.84 6.45
C GLY A 225 -5.22 6.67 5.84
N THR A 226 -5.57 7.55 4.90
CA THR A 226 -4.59 8.44 4.26
C THR A 226 -4.45 9.74 5.06
N PRO A 227 -3.21 10.26 5.30
CA PRO A 227 -3.04 11.52 6.00
C PRO A 227 -3.79 12.63 5.26
N THR A 228 -4.56 13.42 6.00
CA THR A 228 -5.27 14.59 5.48
C THR A 228 -4.24 15.63 5.04
N THR A 229 -4.35 16.08 3.79
CA THR A 229 -3.60 17.23 3.26
C THR A 229 -4.27 18.57 3.59
N ARG A 230 -5.35 18.55 4.37
CA ARG A 230 -6.02 19.77 4.84
C ARG A 230 -5.10 20.39 5.91
N PRO A 231 -4.60 21.62 5.71
CA PRO A 231 -3.83 22.30 6.74
C PRO A 231 -4.67 22.34 8.02
N SER A 232 -4.02 22.09 9.17
CA SER A 232 -4.75 22.16 10.43
C SER A 232 -5.26 23.58 10.65
N ALA A 233 -6.33 23.74 11.44
CA ALA A 233 -6.83 25.07 11.79
C ALA A 233 -5.67 25.94 12.35
N ASP A 234 -4.80 25.36 13.18
CA ASP A 234 -3.61 26.02 13.73
C ASP A 234 -2.61 26.48 12.65
N GLU A 235 -2.38 25.68 11.61
CA GLU A 235 -1.50 26.06 10.49
C GLU A 235 -2.11 27.19 9.65
N ILE A 236 -3.43 27.20 9.48
CA ILE A 236 -4.17 28.27 8.80
C ILE A 236 -4.11 29.55 9.63
N ILE A 237 -4.36 29.46 10.94
CA ILE A 237 -4.27 30.59 11.88
C ILE A 237 -2.87 31.18 11.88
N ALA A 238 -1.83 30.34 11.98
CA ALA A 238 -0.44 30.78 11.97
C ALA A 238 0.00 31.37 10.62
N ALA A 239 -0.58 30.93 9.50
CA ALA A 239 -0.33 31.52 8.19
C ALA A 239 -0.99 32.90 8.04
N LEU A 240 -2.23 33.04 8.49
CA LEU A 240 -3.00 34.29 8.43
C LEU A 240 -2.48 35.35 9.41
N SER A 241 -2.08 34.95 10.62
CA SER A 241 -1.48 35.86 11.61
C SER A 241 -0.13 36.42 11.13
N ARG A 242 0.69 35.59 10.46
CA ARG A 242 1.91 36.07 9.78
C ARG A 242 1.63 37.01 8.62
N GLY A 243 0.45 36.92 8.02
CA GLY A 243 -0.04 37.85 7.00
C GLY A 243 -0.64 39.15 7.57
N GLY A 244 -0.67 39.32 8.89
CA GLY A 244 -1.24 40.50 9.56
C GLY A 244 -2.75 40.48 9.72
N PHE A 245 -3.41 39.34 9.48
CA PHE A 245 -4.86 39.20 9.67
C PHE A 245 -5.19 38.74 11.10
N THR A 246 -6.04 39.50 11.78
CA THR A 246 -6.63 39.13 13.08
C THR A 246 -7.82 38.22 12.83
N ILE A 247 -7.83 37.01 13.41
CA ILE A 247 -8.91 36.03 13.21
C ILE A 247 -9.83 36.06 14.42
N GLU A 248 -11.07 36.47 14.21
CA GLU A 248 -12.09 36.50 15.29
C GLU A 248 -12.88 35.18 15.39
N SER A 249 -13.05 34.45 14.28
CA SER A 249 -13.63 33.10 14.31
C SER A 249 -13.24 32.27 13.07
N LEU A 250 -13.19 30.95 13.25
CA LEU A 250 -13.13 29.97 12.17
C LEU A 250 -14.36 29.08 12.29
N ALA A 251 -15.37 29.33 11.47
CA ALA A 251 -16.52 28.46 11.36
C ALA A 251 -16.21 27.31 10.39
N ALA A 252 -16.40 26.08 10.85
CA ALA A 252 -16.48 24.92 9.96
C ALA A 252 -17.95 24.74 9.59
N GLU A 253 -18.30 25.09 8.36
CA GLU A 253 -19.61 24.79 7.77
C GLU A 253 -19.75 23.30 7.46
#